data_AF-A0A2X2X161-F1
#
_entry.id   AF-A0A2X2X161-F1
#
_cell.length_a   1.000
_cell.length_b   1.000
_cell.length_c   1.000
_cell.angle_alpha   90.00
_cell.angle_beta   90.00
_cell.angle_gamma   90.00
#
_symmetry.space_group_name_H-M   'P 1'
#
loop_
_entity.id
_entity.type
_entity.pdbx_description
1 polymer ?
#
loop_
_entity_poly.entity_id
_entity_poly.type
_entity_poly.pdbx_seq_one_letter_code
_entity_poly.pdbx_strand_id
1 'polypeptide(L)'
;MFKDRNGPLQYLLMPTYRINGTESPLLVEPYTPNFFWLAWQARSFMSQKYGKDIPDSAISLAINSRSGRTQNHFHIHISCLRPDVRAQLDDNLAKVSTRWLPLPGGLRGNEYLARRVTESELAQRSPFMMLAEEVPDAREHHGQLCAGGGAPERRLFCFAGDAAQPAGV
;
A
#
# COMPACT_ATOMS: atom_id res chain seq x y z
N MET A 1 8.74 12.54 -6.36
CA MET A 1 8.03 12.80 -5.08
C MET A 1 7.32 14.14 -5.18
N PHE A 2 6.06 14.21 -4.77
CA PHE A 2 5.27 15.44 -4.76
C PHE A 2 4.56 15.61 -3.41
N LYS A 3 4.54 16.83 -2.86
CA LYS A 3 3.70 17.14 -1.70
C LYS A 3 2.25 17.18 -2.17
N ASP A 4 1.37 16.44 -1.52
CA ASP A 4 -0.06 16.48 -1.83
C ASP A 4 -0.67 17.80 -1.35
N ARG A 5 -1.68 18.30 -2.06
CA ARG A 5 -2.47 19.46 -1.60
C ARG A 5 -3.40 19.10 -0.44
N ASN A 6 -3.82 17.84 -0.37
CA ASN A 6 -4.68 17.28 0.66
C ASN A 6 -3.81 16.65 1.75
N GLY A 7 -4.12 16.93 3.01
CA GLY A 7 -3.40 16.39 4.16
C GLY A 7 -2.11 17.14 4.51
N PRO A 8 -1.85 17.40 5.81
CA PRO A 8 -0.69 18.18 6.23
C PRO A 8 0.65 17.49 5.92
N LEU A 9 0.66 16.15 5.97
CA LEU A 9 1.87 15.33 5.85
C LEU A 9 1.86 14.38 4.65
N GLN A 10 0.82 14.42 3.81
CA GLN A 10 0.69 13.49 2.69
C GLN A 10 1.64 13.86 1.54
N TYR A 11 2.29 12.84 1.00
CA TYR A 11 3.11 12.90 -0.21
C TYR A 11 2.64 11.86 -1.22
N LEU A 12 2.96 12.09 -2.49
CA LEU A 12 2.73 11.18 -3.61
C LEU A 12 4.06 10.74 -4.22
N LEU A 13 4.20 9.42 -4.41
CA LEU A 13 5.23 8.85 -5.27
C LEU A 13 4.63 8.47 -6.61
N MET A 14 5.25 8.92 -7.70
CA MET A 14 4.82 8.69 -9.08
C MET A 14 6.02 8.38 -9.96
N PRO A 15 5.89 7.51 -10.99
CA PRO A 15 6.94 7.29 -11.97
C PRO A 15 7.12 8.54 -12.86
N THR A 16 8.33 8.68 -13.39
CA THR A 16 8.70 9.73 -14.36
C THR A 16 8.34 9.36 -15.81
N TYR A 17 7.83 8.15 -16.02
CA TYR A 17 7.33 7.65 -17.30
C TYR A 17 5.90 7.13 -17.12
N ARG A 18 5.20 6.92 -18.23
CA ARG A 18 3.76 6.64 -18.21
C ARG A 18 3.45 5.26 -17.63
N ILE A 19 2.76 5.25 -16.50
CA ILE A 19 2.06 4.10 -15.92
C ILE A 19 0.72 4.66 -15.44
N ASN A 20 -0.41 4.11 -15.89
CA ASN A 20 -1.71 4.71 -15.58
C ASN A 20 -2.16 4.44 -14.13
N GLY A 21 -1.88 3.25 -13.59
CA GLY A 21 -2.30 2.82 -12.26
C GLY A 21 -2.14 1.32 -12.06
N THR A 22 -2.89 0.76 -11.11
CA THR A 22 -2.82 -0.66 -10.71
C THR A 22 -3.17 -1.63 -11.84
N GLU A 23 -3.86 -1.16 -12.87
CA GLU A 23 -4.20 -1.92 -14.08
C GLU A 23 -3.08 -2.04 -15.12
N SER A 24 -1.94 -1.39 -14.89
CA SER A 24 -0.85 -1.41 -15.86
C SER A 24 -0.13 -2.76 -15.83
N PRO A 25 0.01 -3.47 -16.98
CA PRO A 25 0.74 -4.74 -17.03
C PRO A 25 2.22 -4.59 -16.66
N LEU A 26 2.76 -3.38 -16.84
CA LEU A 26 4.14 -3.06 -16.43
C LEU A 26 4.40 -3.37 -14.95
N LEU A 27 3.39 -3.32 -14.07
CA LEU A 27 3.59 -3.52 -12.62
C LEU A 27 3.97 -4.96 -12.23
N VAL A 28 3.81 -5.91 -13.14
CA VAL A 28 4.24 -7.31 -12.97
C VAL A 28 5.44 -7.68 -13.84
N GLU A 29 6.10 -6.69 -14.45
CA GLU A 29 7.33 -6.92 -15.19
C GLU A 29 8.55 -6.93 -14.25
N PRO A 30 9.50 -7.86 -14.41
CA PRO A 30 10.66 -7.99 -13.50
C PRO A 30 11.52 -6.73 -13.37
N TYR A 31 11.57 -5.91 -14.43
CA TYR A 31 12.40 -4.70 -14.47
C TYR A 31 11.67 -3.44 -14.02
N THR A 32 10.37 -3.52 -13.71
CA THR A 32 9.63 -2.37 -13.20
C THR A 32 10.09 -2.05 -11.78
N PRO A 33 10.44 -0.79 -11.48
CA PRO A 33 10.85 -0.40 -10.15
C PRO A 33 9.80 -0.75 -9.10
N ASN A 34 10.26 -1.22 -7.94
CA ASN A 34 9.38 -1.48 -6.82
C ASN A 34 8.92 -0.17 -6.17
N PHE A 35 7.86 0.42 -6.71
CA PHE A 35 7.36 1.73 -6.27
C PHE A 35 6.92 1.74 -4.80
N PHE A 36 6.43 0.61 -4.25
CA PHE A 36 6.11 0.52 -2.82
C PHE A 36 7.37 0.57 -1.95
N TRP A 37 8.45 -0.09 -2.36
CA TRP A 37 9.73 0.04 -1.68
C TRP A 37 10.28 1.47 -1.77
N LEU A 38 10.26 2.07 -2.96
CA LEU A 38 10.68 3.46 -3.14
C LEU A 38 9.84 4.43 -2.30
N ALA A 39 8.53 4.20 -2.20
CA ALA A 39 7.63 5.03 -1.40
C ALA A 39 7.94 4.88 0.09
N TRP A 40 8.24 3.66 0.54
CA TRP A 40 8.69 3.43 1.91
C TRP A 40 9.99 4.19 2.24
N GLN A 41 10.98 4.13 1.36
CA GLN A 41 12.23 4.87 1.56
C GLN A 41 12.00 6.39 1.57
N ALA A 42 11.00 6.87 0.83
CA ALA A 42 10.60 8.27 0.79
C ALA A 42 9.73 8.72 1.98
N ARG A 43 9.38 7.86 2.94
CA ARG A 43 8.52 8.26 4.07
C ARG A 43 9.16 9.33 4.97
N SER A 44 10.49 9.45 4.97
CA SER A 44 11.22 10.47 5.72
C SER A 44 10.85 11.91 5.33
N PHE A 45 10.32 12.12 4.12
CA PHE A 45 9.75 13.42 3.72
C PHE A 45 8.59 13.86 4.63
N MET A 46 7.83 12.91 5.19
CA MET A 46 6.77 13.22 6.16
C MET A 46 7.36 13.77 7.47
N SER A 47 8.37 13.09 8.03
CA SER A 47 9.04 13.53 9.27
C SER A 47 9.72 14.89 9.08
N GLN A 48 10.39 15.11 7.93
CA GLN A 48 10.98 16.40 7.57
C GLN A 48 9.93 17.52 7.54
N LYS A 49 8.74 17.25 6.96
CA LYS A 49 7.65 18.22 6.93
C LYS A 49 7.03 18.45 8.30
N TYR A 50 6.95 17.42 9.13
CA TYR A 50 6.41 17.49 10.48
C TYR A 50 7.36 18.20 11.46
N GLY A 51 8.67 18.20 11.16
CA GLY A 51 9.71 18.75 12.03
C GLY A 51 10.06 17.83 13.21
N LYS A 52 9.54 16.60 13.23
CA LYS A 52 9.77 15.57 14.23
C LYS A 52 9.65 14.19 13.58
N ASP A 53 10.23 13.20 14.23
CA ASP A 53 10.11 11.81 13.77
C ASP A 53 8.66 11.33 13.85
N ILE A 54 8.22 10.68 12.78
CA ILE A 54 6.96 9.94 12.71
C ILE A 54 7.31 8.46 12.82
N PRO A 55 6.74 7.72 13.79
CA PRO A 55 7.02 6.31 13.92
C PRO A 55 6.51 5.55 12.69
N ASP A 56 7.28 4.55 12.25
CA ASP A 56 6.94 3.70 11.10
C ASP A 56 5.56 3.04 11.24
N SER A 57 5.15 2.73 12.48
CA SER A 57 3.83 2.17 12.79
C SER A 57 2.65 3.10 12.51
N ALA A 58 2.91 4.41 12.39
CA ALA A 58 1.91 5.41 12.06
C ALA A 58 1.84 5.69 10.55
N ILE A 59 2.72 5.10 9.73
CA ILE A 59 2.81 5.40 8.30
C ILE A 59 2.06 4.33 7.49
N SER A 60 1.41 4.78 6.43
CA SER A 60 0.74 3.94 5.44
C SER A 60 1.14 4.33 4.03
N LEU A 61 1.20 3.32 3.16
CA LEU A 61 1.34 3.46 1.72
C LEU A 61 0.06 2.93 1.07
N ALA A 62 -0.57 3.66 0.17
CA ALA A 62 -1.74 3.14 -0.53
C ALA A 62 -1.78 3.58 -1.99
N ILE A 63 -2.38 2.75 -2.84
CA ILE A 63 -2.70 3.09 -4.22
C ILE A 63 -4.13 2.66 -4.52
N ASN A 64 -4.85 3.58 -5.17
CA ASN A 64 -6.23 3.37 -5.54
C ASN A 64 -6.35 2.68 -6.90
N SER A 65 -7.36 1.83 -7.02
CA SER A 65 -7.80 1.24 -8.28
C SER A 65 -8.30 2.31 -9.24
N ARG A 66 -8.62 1.92 -10.48
CA ARG A 66 -9.17 2.85 -11.47
C ARG A 66 -10.50 3.48 -11.02
N SER A 67 -11.36 2.71 -10.35
CA SER A 67 -12.63 3.18 -9.78
C SER A 67 -12.44 4.11 -8.57
N GLY A 68 -11.34 3.96 -7.82
CA GLY A 68 -11.05 4.71 -6.60
C GLY A 68 -10.24 5.99 -6.79
N ARG A 69 -9.93 6.39 -8.03
CA ARG A 69 -9.06 7.56 -8.32
C ARG A 69 -9.63 8.48 -9.39
N THR A 70 -9.12 9.72 -9.43
CA THR A 70 -9.48 10.71 -10.46
C THR A 70 -8.34 11.01 -11.43
N GLN A 71 -7.09 10.76 -11.02
CA GLN A 71 -5.89 10.96 -11.83
C GLN A 71 -5.53 9.66 -12.56
N ASN A 72 -5.24 9.77 -13.86
CA ASN A 72 -4.85 8.63 -14.70
C ASN A 72 -3.33 8.51 -14.88
N HIS A 73 -2.60 8.66 -13.77
CA HIS A 73 -1.17 8.41 -13.67
C HIS A 73 -0.89 7.77 -12.33
N PHE A 74 -0.06 6.74 -12.29
CA PHE A 74 0.24 5.95 -11.10
C PHE A 74 0.73 6.85 -9.97
N HIS A 75 0.10 6.73 -8.80
CA HIS A 75 0.54 7.43 -7.61
C HIS A 75 0.30 6.59 -6.34
N ILE A 76 1.34 6.45 -5.53
CA ILE A 76 1.24 5.90 -4.17
C ILE A 76 1.10 7.07 -3.21
N HIS A 77 0.04 7.04 -2.41
CA HIS A 77 -0.16 7.90 -1.25
C HIS A 77 0.77 7.45 -0.12
N ILE A 78 1.51 8.40 0.45
CA ILE A 78 2.35 8.23 1.63
C ILE A 78 1.79 9.18 2.69
N SER A 79 1.16 8.64 3.73
CA SER A 79 0.55 9.45 4.80
C SER A 79 0.40 8.65 6.09
N CYS A 80 -0.19 9.26 7.10
CA CYS A 80 -0.48 8.60 8.36
C CYS A 80 -1.62 7.58 8.21
N LEU A 81 -1.46 6.40 8.83
CA LEU A 81 -2.51 5.41 8.94
C LEU A 81 -3.60 5.92 9.90
N ARG A 82 -4.86 5.69 9.58
CA ARG A 82 -5.96 6.05 10.48
C ARG A 82 -5.91 5.21 11.78
N PRO A 83 -6.22 5.81 12.94
CA PRO A 83 -6.19 5.08 14.22
C PRO A 83 -7.11 3.85 14.29
N ASP A 84 -8.29 3.92 13.66
CA ASP A 84 -9.25 2.81 13.61
C ASP A 84 -8.72 1.64 12.78
N VAL A 85 -8.12 1.92 11.63
CA VAL A 85 -7.45 0.93 10.78
C VAL A 85 -6.24 0.33 11.50
N ARG A 86 -5.44 1.15 12.19
CA ARG A 86 -4.29 0.69 12.99
C ARG A 86 -4.74 -0.33 14.04
N ALA A 87 -5.76 0.00 14.83
CA ALA A 87 -6.32 -0.91 15.84
C ALA A 87 -6.77 -2.23 15.21
N GLN A 88 -7.53 -2.19 14.12
CA GLN A 88 -7.98 -3.40 13.41
C GLN A 88 -6.82 -4.27 12.90
N LEU A 89 -5.74 -3.65 12.41
CA LEU A 89 -4.55 -4.37 11.98
C LEU A 89 -3.77 -4.96 13.16
N ASP A 90 -3.71 -4.28 14.31
CA ASP A 90 -3.08 -4.80 15.53
C ASP A 90 -3.82 -6.02 16.08
N ASP A 91 -5.15 -5.94 16.17
CA ASP A 91 -6.01 -7.02 16.65
C ASP A 91 -5.93 -8.30 15.80
N ASN A 92 -5.52 -8.14 14.53
CA ASN A 92 -5.38 -9.24 13.59
C ASN A 92 -3.94 -9.66 13.31
N LEU A 93 -2.94 -9.03 13.93
CA LEU A 93 -1.52 -9.24 13.60
C LEU A 93 -1.08 -10.71 13.70
N ALA A 94 -1.58 -11.43 14.71
CA ALA A 94 -1.31 -12.84 14.91
C ALA A 94 -1.98 -13.75 13.86
N LYS A 95 -3.09 -13.29 13.26
CA LYS A 95 -3.89 -14.03 12.27
C LYS A 95 -3.41 -13.81 10.84
N VAL A 96 -2.72 -12.70 10.55
CA VAL A 96 -2.19 -12.42 9.21
C VAL A 96 -0.90 -13.21 8.98
N SER A 97 -0.92 -14.14 8.02
CA SER A 97 0.22 -15.01 7.71
C SER A 97 1.14 -14.43 6.60
N THR A 98 2.16 -15.18 6.21
CA THR A 98 2.96 -14.91 4.99
C THR A 98 2.28 -15.46 3.73
N ARG A 99 0.97 -15.67 3.74
CA ARG A 99 0.13 -15.95 2.57
C ARG A 99 -1.01 -14.95 2.55
N TRP A 100 -1.48 -14.60 1.37
CA TRP A 100 -2.68 -13.80 1.20
C TRP A 100 -3.89 -14.56 1.74
N LEU A 101 -4.51 -14.02 2.78
CA LEU A 101 -5.72 -14.56 3.40
C LEU A 101 -6.70 -13.41 3.69
N PRO A 102 -8.01 -13.66 3.72
CA PRO A 102 -8.97 -12.65 4.15
C PRO A 102 -8.60 -12.07 5.53
N LEU A 103 -8.56 -10.74 5.62
CA LEU A 103 -8.38 -10.01 6.86
C LEU A 103 -9.68 -10.11 7.66
N PRO A 104 -9.68 -10.71 8.87
CA PRO A 104 -10.90 -10.85 9.64
C PRO A 104 -11.53 -9.49 9.98
N GLY A 105 -12.79 -9.31 9.60
CA GLY A 105 -13.53 -8.05 9.77
C GLY A 105 -13.31 -7.02 8.66
N GLY A 106 -12.39 -7.27 7.72
CA GLY A 106 -12.05 -6.34 6.65
C GLY A 106 -11.48 -5.01 7.17
N LEU A 107 -11.48 -3.99 6.31
CA LEU A 107 -11.21 -2.60 6.72
C LEU A 107 -12.33 -1.70 6.19
N ARG A 108 -12.89 -0.88 7.08
CA ARG A 108 -13.97 0.06 6.73
C ARG A 108 -15.16 -0.57 5.98
N GLY A 109 -15.52 -1.81 6.33
CA GLY A 109 -16.63 -2.53 5.71
C GLY A 109 -16.34 -3.10 4.33
N ASN A 110 -15.08 -3.06 3.87
CA ASN A 110 -14.65 -3.74 2.65
C ASN A 110 -13.80 -4.95 3.01
N GLU A 111 -13.93 -6.01 2.22
CA GLU A 111 -13.07 -7.18 2.33
C GLU A 111 -11.67 -6.87 1.83
N TYR A 112 -10.67 -7.35 2.57
CA TYR A 112 -9.27 -7.25 2.17
C TYR A 112 -8.63 -8.63 2.30
N LEU A 113 -7.75 -8.98 1.36
CA LEU A 113 -6.72 -9.98 1.59
C LEU A 113 -5.54 -9.30 2.30
N ALA A 114 -4.97 -9.93 3.32
CA ALA A 114 -3.79 -9.45 4.01
C ALA A 114 -2.65 -10.46 3.94
N ARG A 115 -1.43 -9.94 3.79
CA ARG A 115 -0.17 -10.68 3.84
C ARG A 115 0.84 -9.92 4.70
N ARG A 116 1.53 -10.65 5.56
CA ARG A 116 2.69 -10.15 6.31
C ARG A 116 3.94 -10.28 5.45
N VAL A 117 4.69 -9.20 5.33
CA VAL A 117 5.91 -9.09 4.51
C VAL A 117 7.01 -8.45 5.34
N THR A 118 8.23 -8.99 5.25
CA THR A 118 9.40 -8.39 5.91
C THR A 118 9.96 -7.25 5.08
N GLU A 119 10.81 -6.42 5.68
CA GLU A 119 11.54 -5.39 4.93
C GLU A 119 12.40 -5.97 3.80
N SER A 120 13.12 -7.06 4.07
CA SER A 120 13.96 -7.75 3.09
C SER A 120 13.14 -8.30 1.91
N GLU A 121 11.99 -8.89 2.19
CA GLU A 121 11.08 -9.41 1.17
C GLU A 121 10.50 -8.27 0.32
N LEU A 122 10.10 -7.16 0.95
CA LEU A 122 9.62 -5.97 0.24
C LEU A 122 10.71 -5.32 -0.61
N ALA A 123 11.97 -5.33 -0.18
CA ALA A 123 13.07 -4.79 -0.98
C ALA A 123 13.32 -5.61 -2.25
N GLN A 124 13.00 -6.92 -2.22
CA GLN A 124 13.24 -7.85 -3.33
C GLN A 124 12.06 -7.98 -4.28
N ARG A 125 10.82 -7.99 -3.76
CA ARG A 125 9.61 -8.23 -4.55
C ARG A 125 8.60 -7.10 -4.35
N SER A 126 7.99 -6.65 -5.42
CA SER A 126 6.91 -5.66 -5.33
C SER A 126 5.61 -6.34 -4.83
N PRO A 127 4.73 -5.62 -4.12
CA PRO A 127 3.43 -6.17 -3.73
C PRO A 127 2.56 -6.58 -4.93
N PHE A 128 2.75 -5.93 -6.08
CA PHE A 128 2.08 -6.30 -7.33
C PHE A 128 2.55 -7.67 -7.83
N MET A 129 3.87 -7.94 -7.80
CA MET A 129 4.43 -9.25 -8.15
C MET A 129 3.95 -10.33 -7.18
N MET A 130 4.01 -10.07 -5.87
CA MET A 130 3.52 -11.02 -4.86
C MET A 130 2.05 -11.36 -5.09
N LEU A 131 1.20 -10.35 -5.29
CA LEU A 131 -0.22 -10.55 -5.54
C LEU A 131 -0.46 -11.37 -6.81
N ALA A 132 0.16 -10.98 -7.92
CA ALA A 132 -0.02 -11.62 -9.22
C ALA A 132 0.47 -13.07 -9.28
N GLU A 133 1.46 -13.44 -8.46
CA GLU A 133 2.00 -14.80 -8.42
C GLU A 133 1.28 -15.71 -7.42
N GLU A 134 0.66 -15.14 -6.38
CA GLU A 134 0.21 -15.91 -5.22
C GLU A 134 -1.32 -15.91 -5.03
N VAL A 135 -2.04 -14.99 -5.67
CA VAL A 135 -3.51 -14.91 -5.63
C VAL A 135 -4.08 -15.31 -6.99
N PRO A 136 -4.88 -16.39 -7.08
CA PRO A 136 -5.57 -16.78 -8.31
C PRO A 136 -6.36 -15.61 -8.91
N ASP A 137 -6.32 -15.47 -10.23
CA ASP A 137 -7.06 -14.48 -11.02
C ASP A 137 -6.71 -13.00 -10.72
N ALA A 138 -5.80 -12.71 -9.78
CA ALA A 138 -5.39 -11.34 -9.45
C ALA A 138 -4.55 -10.67 -10.56
N ARG A 139 -4.01 -11.47 -11.51
CA ARG A 139 -3.40 -10.92 -12.73
C ARG A 139 -4.42 -10.23 -13.63
N GLU A 140 -5.66 -10.72 -13.63
CA GLU A 140 -6.76 -10.20 -14.46
C GLU A 140 -7.64 -9.23 -13.66
N HIS A 141 -7.64 -9.34 -12.33
CA HIS A 141 -8.42 -8.48 -11.44
C HIS A 141 -7.53 -7.43 -10.78
N HIS A 142 -7.66 -6.21 -11.27
CA HIS A 142 -6.99 -5.05 -10.69
C HIS A 142 -7.72 -4.62 -9.40
N GLY A 143 -6.99 -4.01 -8.48
CA GLY A 143 -7.57 -3.63 -7.20
C GLY A 143 -6.73 -2.59 -6.47
N GLN A 144 -7.18 -2.23 -5.27
CA GLN A 144 -6.50 -1.33 -4.35
C GLN A 144 -5.48 -2.11 -3.54
N LEU A 145 -4.28 -1.53 -3.40
CA LEU A 145 -3.25 -2.05 -2.53
C LEU A 145 -2.92 -1.02 -1.47
N CYS A 146 -2.84 -1.45 -0.22
CA CYS A 146 -2.30 -0.66 0.86
C CYS A 146 -1.28 -1.44 1.67
N ALA A 147 -0.43 -0.71 2.36
CA ALA A 147 0.60 -1.21 3.25
C ALA A 147 0.54 -0.38 4.54
N GLY A 148 0.34 -1.04 5.68
CA GLY A 148 0.42 -0.43 7.01
C GLY A 148 1.71 -0.85 7.72
N GLY A 149 2.38 0.10 8.37
CA GLY A 149 3.54 -0.22 9.22
C GLY A 149 3.09 -0.97 10.47
N GLY A 150 3.50 -2.22 10.65
CA GLY A 150 3.34 -2.99 11.89
C GLY A 150 4.52 -2.77 12.84
N ALA A 151 4.85 -3.76 13.67
CA ALA A 151 6.12 -3.78 14.41
C ALA A 151 7.31 -3.48 13.46
N PRO A 152 8.44 -2.93 13.94
CA PRO A 152 9.49 -2.31 13.10
C PRO A 152 9.97 -3.12 11.89
N GLU A 153 9.92 -4.45 11.96
CA GLU A 153 10.38 -5.36 10.90
C GLU A 153 9.25 -6.02 10.07
N ARG A 154 7.99 -5.76 10.40
CA ARG A 154 6.83 -6.45 9.84
C ARG A 154 5.86 -5.44 9.24
N ARG A 155 5.68 -5.51 7.92
CA ARG A 155 4.64 -4.76 7.23
C ARG A 155 3.47 -5.66 6.91
N LEU A 156 2.29 -5.05 6.95
CA LEU A 156 1.05 -5.69 6.54
C LEU A 156 0.64 -5.07 5.21
N PHE A 157 0.66 -5.87 4.15
CA PHE A 157 0.04 -5.51 2.88
C PHE A 157 -1.39 -5.98 2.89
N CYS A 158 -2.29 -5.10 2.48
CA CYS A 158 -3.70 -5.41 2.29
C CYS A 158 -4.07 -5.11 0.83
N PHE A 159 -4.83 -6.01 0.23
CA PHE A 159 -5.36 -5.90 -1.12
C PHE A 159 -6.87 -5.96 -1.07
N ALA A 160 -7.55 -5.08 -1.80
CA ALA A 160 -8.97 -5.20 -2.04
C ALA A 160 -9.28 -5.08 -3.53
N GLY A 161 -10.24 -5.87 -4.02
CA GLY A 161 -10.66 -5.83 -5.42
C GLY A 161 -11.32 -4.51 -5.82
N ASP A 162 -11.59 -4.34 -7.11
CA ASP A 162 -12.08 -3.10 -7.73
C ASP A 162 -13.36 -2.48 -7.13
N ALA A 163 -14.12 -3.23 -6.33
CA ALA A 163 -15.34 -2.77 -5.65
C ALA A 163 -15.10 -2.12 -4.28
N ALA A 164 -13.88 -2.17 -3.72
CA ALA A 164 -13.61 -1.61 -2.41
C ALA A 164 -13.45 -0.08 -2.45
N GLN A 165 -13.97 0.62 -1.44
CA GLN A 165 -13.65 2.04 -1.25
C GLN A 165 -12.25 2.20 -0.66
N PRO A 166 -11.51 3.28 -1.00
CA PRO A 166 -10.20 3.53 -0.43
C PRO A 166 -10.25 3.49 1.09
N ALA A 167 -9.35 2.70 1.71
CA ALA A 167 -9.05 2.84 3.12
C ALA A 167 -8.40 4.23 3.29
N GLY A 168 -9.24 5.23 3.55
CA GLY A 168 -8.89 6.65 3.47
C GLY A 168 -7.53 6.94 4.08
N VAL A 169 -6.70 7.58 3.28
CA VAL A 169 -5.41 8.16 3.64
C VAL A 169 -5.57 9.65 3.85
#